data_AF-A0A7K2AMX0-F1
#
_entry.id   AF-A0A7K2AMX0-F1
#
_cell.length_a   1.000
_cell.length_b   1.000
_cell.length_c   1.000
_cell.angle_alpha   90.00
_cell.angle_beta   90.00
_cell.angle_gamma   90.00
#
_symmetry.space_group_name_H-M   'P 1'
#
loop_
_entity.id
_entity.type
_entity.pdbx_description
1 polymer ?
#
loop_
_entity_poly.entity_id
_entity_poly.type
_entity_poly.pdbx_seq_one_letter_code
_entity_poly.pdbx_strand_id
1 'polypeptide(L)' 'MENSYQQYRNVRDAFEIRQPVLPGPVLLVDDIVDSKWTLTVVGGRLRSAGVGLVYPFALADTAGRKLS' A
#
# COMPACT_ATOMS: atom_id res chain seq x y z
N MET A 1 7.68 19.88 7.99
CA MET A 1 6.40 19.18 7.82
C MET A 1 6.23 18.96 6.33
N GLU A 2 6.98 18.01 5.76
CA GLU A 2 7.28 18.01 4.31
C GLU A 2 7.55 16.60 3.73
N ASN A 3 7.28 15.54 4.50
CA ASN A 3 7.68 14.18 4.14
C ASN A 3 6.51 13.34 3.59
N SER A 4 5.31 13.44 4.17
CA SER A 4 4.15 12.63 3.77
C SER A 4 3.66 12.91 2.35
N TYR A 5 3.64 14.18 1.93
CA TYR A 5 3.20 14.55 0.58
C TYR A 5 4.19 14.13 -0.51
N GLN A 6 5.50 14.20 -0.22
CA GLN A 6 6.54 13.72 -1.14
C GLN A 6 6.52 12.18 -1.25
N GLN A 7 6.35 11.48 -0.13
CA GLN A 7 6.19 10.02 -0.09
C GLN A 7 4.98 9.56 -0.91
N TYR A 8 3.84 10.25 -0.79
CA TYR A 8 2.66 9.96 -1.61
C TYR A 8 2.93 10.10 -3.12
N ARG A 9 3.61 11.17 -3.55
CA ARG A 9 3.92 11.38 -4.98
C ARG A 9 4.83 10.30 -5.55
N ASN A 10 5.84 9.86 -4.81
CA ASN A 10 6.77 8.82 -5.27
C ASN A 10 6.08 7.46 -5.44
N VAL A 11 5.14 7.13 -4.55
CA VAL A 11 4.41 5.84 -4.58
C VAL A 11 3.31 5.85 -5.63
N ARG A 12 2.65 6.99 -5.86
CA ARG A 12 1.50 7.07 -6.77
C ARG A 12 1.83 6.56 -8.18
N ASP A 13 2.98 6.89 -8.73
CA ASP A 13 3.28 6.54 -10.12
C ASP A 13 4.11 5.24 -10.23
N ALA A 14 4.39 4.58 -9.10
CA ALA A 14 5.23 3.38 -9.04
C ALA A 14 4.47 2.05 -9.26
N PHE A 15 3.15 2.04 -9.12
CA PHE A 15 2.35 0.80 -9.14
C PHE A 15 1.23 0.85 -10.16
N GLU A 16 1.03 -0.20 -10.95
CA GLU A 16 -0.10 -0.33 -11.89
C GLU A 16 -0.91 -1.59 -11.56
N ILE A 17 -2.25 -1.51 -11.66
CA ILE A 17 -3.12 -2.68 -11.52
C ILE A 17 -3.37 -3.27 -12.89
N ARG A 18 -2.92 -4.51 -13.11
CA ARG A 18 -3.18 -5.24 -14.35
C ARG A 18 -4.58 -5.87 -14.29
N GLN A 19 -5.37 -5.63 -15.32
CA GLN A 19 -6.71 -6.21 -15.46
C GLN A 19 -6.67 -7.56 -16.21
N PRO A 20 -7.62 -8.48 -15.95
CA PRO A 20 -8.70 -8.37 -14.97
C PRO A 20 -8.20 -8.62 -13.54
N VAL A 21 -8.77 -7.90 -12.57
CA VAL A 21 -8.55 -8.21 -11.15
C VAL A 21 -9.22 -9.54 -10.76
N LEU A 22 -8.63 -10.23 -9.79
CA LEU A 22 -9.19 -11.48 -9.27
C LEU A 22 -10.55 -11.22 -8.59
N PRO A 23 -11.53 -12.13 -8.78
CA PRO A 23 -12.80 -12.04 -8.08
C PRO A 23 -12.62 -12.36 -6.59
N GLY A 24 -13.35 -11.62 -5.75
CA GLY A 24 -13.40 -11.85 -4.30
C GLY A 24 -12.39 -11.05 -3.47
N PRO A 25 -12.29 -11.36 -2.17
CA PRO A 25 -11.35 -10.70 -1.26
C PRO A 25 -9.90 -11.02 -1.61
N VAL A 26 -9.00 -10.04 -1.42
CA VAL A 26 -7.55 -10.22 -1.62
C VAL A 26 -6.76 -9.88 -0.36
N LEU A 27 -5.66 -10.59 -0.16
CA LEU A 27 -4.63 -10.27 0.82
C LEU A 27 -3.52 -9.48 0.11
N LEU A 28 -3.30 -8.24 0.52
CA LEU A 28 -2.20 -7.40 0.06
C LEU A 28 -1.02 -7.58 1.02
N VAL A 29 0.05 -8.20 0.54
CA VAL A 29 1.24 -8.53 1.35
C VAL A 29 2.39 -7.61 0.97
N ASP A 30 3.06 -7.05 1.99
CA ASP A 30 4.32 -6.33 1.87
C ASP A 30 5.34 -6.92 2.87
N ASP A 31 6.64 -6.78 2.64
CA ASP A 31 7.64 -7.28 3.59
C ASP A 31 7.85 -6.30 4.75
N ILE A 32 8.11 -5.03 4.45
CA ILE A 32 8.41 -3.99 5.43
C ILE A 32 7.56 -2.76 5.15
N VAL A 33 6.81 -2.31 6.17
CA VAL A 33 6.09 -1.05 6.12
C VAL A 33 6.80 0.01 6.96
N ASP A 34 7.01 1.19 6.39
CA ASP A 34 7.49 2.38 7.11
C ASP A 34 6.37 3.42 7.18
N SER A 35 6.11 4.13 6.09
CA SER A 35 5.11 5.21 6.07
C SER A 35 3.65 4.76 5.94
N LYS A 36 3.40 3.47 5.71
CA LYS A 36 2.08 2.88 5.37
C LYS A 36 1.48 3.33 4.03
N TRP A 37 2.11 4.27 3.31
CA TRP A 37 1.60 4.79 2.04
C TRP A 37 1.51 3.74 0.94
N THR A 38 2.47 2.82 0.83
CA THR A 38 2.45 1.74 -0.17
C THR A 38 1.17 0.92 -0.06
N LEU A 39 0.88 0.41 1.13
CA LEU A 39 -0.33 -0.37 1.40
C LEU A 39 -1.61 0.45 1.15
N THR A 40 -1.64 1.72 1.56
CA THR A 40 -2.80 2.59 1.33
C THR A 40 -3.04 2.86 -0.15
N VAL A 41 -2.00 3.22 -0.91
CA VAL A 41 -2.12 3.56 -2.33
C VAL A 41 -2.49 2.33 -3.15
N VAL A 42 -1.79 1.21 -2.95
CA VAL A 42 -2.06 -0.04 -3.69
C VAL A 42 -3.44 -0.59 -3.32
N GLY A 43 -3.80 -0.60 -2.03
CA GLY A 43 -5.13 -1.03 -1.59
C GLY A 43 -6.26 -0.18 -2.17
N GLY A 44 -6.09 1.13 -2.22
CA GLY A 44 -7.02 2.04 -2.88
C GLY A 44 -7.17 1.76 -4.37
N ARG A 45 -6.06 1.52 -5.08
CA ARG A 45 -6.09 1.17 -6.52
C ARG A 45 -6.79 -0.15 -6.79
N LEU A 46 -6.56 -1.18 -5.98
CA LEU A 46 -7.26 -2.46 -6.07
C LEU A 46 -8.78 -2.28 -5.91
N ARG A 47 -9.19 -1.51 -4.91
CA ARG A 47 -10.60 -1.15 -4.69
C ARG A 47 -11.21 -0.41 -5.90
N SER A 48 -10.50 0.57 -6.45
CA SER A 48 -10.94 1.29 -7.65
C SER A 48 -10.98 0.41 -8.92
N ALA A 49 -10.16 -0.63 -8.98
CA ALA A 49 -10.12 -1.58 -10.08
C ALA A 49 -11.22 -2.65 -10.00
N GLY A 50 -12.05 -2.65 -8.96
CA GLY A 50 -13.20 -3.55 -8.79
C GLY A 50 -13.00 -4.65 -7.73
N VAL A 51 -11.88 -4.66 -7.01
CA VAL A 51 -11.69 -5.60 -5.90
C VAL A 51 -12.63 -5.24 -4.75
N GLY A 52 -13.34 -6.25 -4.25
CA GLY A 52 -14.22 -6.14 -3.09
C GLY A 52 -13.41 -5.85 -1.83
N LEU A 53 -13.02 -6.85 -1.06
CA LEU A 53 -12.27 -6.64 0.19
C LEU A 53 -10.76 -6.71 -0.06
N VAL A 54 -10.01 -5.80 0.55
CA VAL A 54 -8.53 -5.78 0.50
C VAL A 54 -8.03 -5.81 1.94
N TYR A 55 -7.28 -6.85 2.29
CA TYR A 55 -6.68 -7.03 3.61
C TYR A 55 -5.19 -6.74 3.56
N PRO A 56 -4.72 -5.62 4.11
CA PRO A 56 -3.28 -5.31 4.15
C PRO A 56 -2.58 -6.13 5.23
N PHE A 57 -1.40 -6.65 4.91
CA PHE A 57 -0.54 -7.39 5.83
C PHE A 57 0.93 -7.08 5.51
N ALA A 58 1.74 -6.82 6.53
CA ALA A 58 3.18 -6.60 6.39
C ALA A 58 3.94 -7.50 7.37
N LEU A 59 5.10 -8.01 6.96
CA LEU A 59 5.93 -8.86 7.83
C LEU A 59 6.61 -8.05 8.96
N ALA A 60 6.94 -6.78 8.71
CA ALA A 60 7.56 -5.90 9.70
C ALA A 60 7.04 -4.45 9.61
N ASP A 61 6.85 -3.80 10.75
CA ASP A 61 6.55 -2.36 10.87
C ASP A 61 7.79 -1.63 11.40
N THR A 62 8.29 -0.65 10.64
CA THR A 62 9.45 0.17 10.96
C THR A 62 9.09 1.59 11.40
N ALA A 63 7.80 1.96 11.34
CA ALA A 63 7.29 3.30 11.66
C ALA A 63 7.59 3.77 13.10
N GLY A 64 7.97 2.85 13.98
CA GLY A 64 8.29 3.09 15.39
C GLY A 64 9.76 3.04 15.76
N ARG A 65 10.69 2.78 14.82
CA ARG A 65 12.12 2.62 15.15
C ARG A 65 12.79 3.99 15.32
N LYS A 66 12.48 4.70 16.41
CA LYS A 66 13.41 5.70 16.95
C LYS A 66 14.62 4.94 17.48
N LEU A 67 15.70 4.89 16.71
CA LEU A 67 17.02 4.66 17.26
C LEU A 67 17.33 5.90 18.12
N SER A 68 17.07 5.79 19.43
CA SER A 68 17.57 6.71 20.45
C SER A 68 19.04 6.41 20.74
#